data_AF-A0A060YGT3-F1
#
_entry.id   AF-A0A060YGT3-F1
#
_cell.length_a   1.000
_cell.length_b   1.000
_cell.length_c   1.000
_cell.angle_alpha   90.00
_cell.angle_beta   90.00
_cell.angle_gamma   90.00
#
_symmetry.space_group_name_H-M   'P 1'
#
loop_
_entity.id
_entity.type
_entity.pdbx_description
1 polymer ?
#
loop_
_entity_poly.entity_id
_entity_poly.type
_entity_poly.pdbx_seq_one_letter_code
_entity_poly.pdbx_strand_id
1 'polypeptide(L)'
;MDPGLPDRLPPGGKGRYGHEAKVVHFLGKVKPWSYSYDTQTGKVKGHTLTPGSGDLHPDFLVQWWNLYSSGVLPALRDSYGDALFCSGCTEEEVCDSVVEIILPPPPPKAPQVSSEERRQRWEAGLADYMGADSFESIQRKLDCFLK
;
A
#
# COMPACT_ATOMS: atom_id res chain seq x y z
N MET A 1 -6.05 -69.73 -11.64
CA MET A 1 -6.64 -68.79 -12.60
C MET A 1 -7.38 -67.76 -11.77
N ASP A 2 -6.69 -66.68 -11.43
CA ASP A 2 -7.18 -65.59 -10.57
C ASP A 2 -7.62 -64.44 -11.49
N PRO A 3 -8.90 -64.02 -11.52
CA PRO A 3 -9.33 -62.90 -12.35
C PRO A 3 -8.97 -61.58 -11.64
N GLY A 4 -7.89 -60.95 -12.13
CA GLY A 4 -7.38 -59.67 -11.64
C GLY A 4 -8.43 -58.55 -11.63
N LEU A 5 -8.48 -57.86 -10.50
CA LEU A 5 -9.24 -56.65 -10.23
C LEU A 5 -8.74 -55.47 -11.10
N PRO A 6 -9.61 -54.66 -11.73
CA PRO A 6 -9.18 -53.44 -12.39
C PRO A 6 -8.88 -52.35 -11.36
N ASP A 7 -7.60 -52.16 -11.08
CA ASP A 7 -7.05 -51.01 -10.37
C ASP A 7 -7.03 -49.81 -11.31
N ARG A 8 -7.99 -48.88 -11.17
CA ARG A 8 -7.90 -47.51 -11.71
C ARG A 8 -8.89 -46.59 -10.98
N LEU A 9 -8.43 -46.06 -9.85
CA LEU A 9 -9.00 -44.82 -9.30
C LEU A 9 -8.77 -43.67 -10.30
N PRO A 10 -9.76 -42.79 -10.53
CA PRO A 10 -9.58 -41.64 -11.41
C PRO A 10 -8.53 -40.68 -10.82
N PRO A 11 -7.68 -40.04 -11.65
CA PRO A 11 -6.77 -39.01 -11.16
C PRO A 11 -7.58 -37.88 -10.53
N GLY A 12 -7.25 -37.55 -9.27
CA GLY A 12 -7.88 -36.47 -8.52
C GLY A 12 -7.91 -35.19 -9.37
N GLY A 13 -9.12 -34.69 -9.61
CA GLY A 13 -9.34 -33.51 -10.43
C GLY A 13 -8.65 -32.30 -9.81
N LYS A 14 -7.59 -31.80 -10.46
CA LYS A 14 -7.06 -30.46 -10.17
C LYS A 14 -8.14 -29.41 -10.48
N GLY A 15 -8.50 -28.63 -9.46
CA GLY A 15 -9.13 -27.30 -9.53
C GLY A 15 -10.21 -27.08 -10.59
N ARG A 16 -11.44 -27.55 -10.35
CA ARG A 16 -12.59 -27.30 -11.25
C ARG A 16 -13.38 -26.03 -10.92
N TYR A 17 -12.99 -25.28 -9.89
CA TYR A 17 -13.76 -24.17 -9.35
C TYR A 17 -12.86 -22.94 -9.16
N GLY A 18 -13.32 -21.77 -9.59
CA GLY A 18 -12.59 -20.50 -9.48
C GLY A 18 -12.76 -19.56 -10.68
N HIS A 19 -12.88 -20.11 -11.90
CA HIS A 19 -13.02 -19.31 -13.12
C HIS A 19 -14.36 -18.54 -13.22
N GLU A 20 -15.41 -19.00 -12.52
CA GLU A 20 -16.74 -18.36 -12.47
C GLU A 20 -16.93 -17.51 -11.21
N ALA A 21 -15.86 -17.11 -10.53
CA ALA A 21 -15.96 -16.27 -9.34
C ALA A 21 -16.57 -14.90 -9.70
N LYS A 22 -17.69 -14.55 -9.04
CA LYS A 22 -18.38 -13.26 -9.23
C LYS A 22 -17.92 -12.18 -8.27
N VAL A 23 -17.57 -12.59 -7.05
CA VAL A 23 -17.12 -11.70 -5.98
C VAL A 23 -15.88 -12.33 -5.36
N VAL A 24 -14.81 -11.54 -5.30
CA VAL A 24 -13.54 -11.94 -4.69
C VAL A 24 -13.40 -11.22 -3.37
N HIS A 25 -13.11 -11.98 -2.30
CA HIS A 25 -12.83 -11.42 -0.99
C HIS A 25 -11.35 -11.61 -0.64
N PHE A 26 -10.60 -10.51 -0.60
CA PHE A 26 -9.21 -10.49 -0.14
C PHE A 26 -9.15 -10.57 1.40
N LEU A 27 -9.25 -11.79 1.90
CA LEU A 27 -9.09 -12.14 3.31
C LEU A 27 -7.61 -12.19 3.69
N GLY A 28 -7.29 -11.75 4.92
CA GLY A 28 -5.94 -11.77 5.45
C GLY A 28 -5.45 -10.42 5.97
N LYS A 29 -4.25 -10.44 6.56
CA LYS A 29 -3.61 -9.27 7.15
C LYS A 29 -3.10 -8.29 6.10
N VAL A 30 -2.67 -8.80 4.95
CA VAL A 30 -2.13 -8.01 3.84
C VAL A 30 -3.24 -7.79 2.81
N LYS A 31 -3.43 -6.54 2.38
CA LYS A 31 -4.50 -6.15 1.47
C LYS A 31 -3.95 -5.87 0.06
N PRO A 32 -4.80 -5.82 -0.99
CA PRO A 32 -4.32 -5.59 -2.36
C PRO A 32 -3.47 -4.33 -2.52
N TRP A 33 -3.87 -3.23 -1.88
CA TRP A 33 -3.14 -1.95 -1.87
C TRP A 33 -1.84 -1.97 -1.06
N SER A 34 -1.51 -3.06 -0.36
CA SER A 34 -0.25 -3.21 0.36
C SER A 34 0.89 -3.71 -0.54
N TYR A 35 0.58 -4.10 -1.77
CA TYR A 35 1.57 -4.51 -2.76
C TYR A 35 2.00 -3.34 -3.66
N SER A 36 2.98 -3.57 -4.54
CA SER A 36 3.35 -2.62 -5.59
C SER A 36 3.02 -3.20 -6.95
N TYR A 37 2.54 -2.37 -7.86
CA TYR A 37 2.14 -2.78 -9.20
C TYR A 37 2.96 -2.11 -10.28
N ASP A 38 3.52 -2.93 -11.16
CA ASP A 38 4.21 -2.45 -12.34
C ASP A 38 3.18 -2.32 -13.48
N THR A 39 2.89 -1.07 -13.83
CA THR A 39 1.90 -0.74 -14.87
C THR A 39 2.37 -1.11 -16.27
N GLN A 40 3.67 -1.29 -16.48
CA GLN A 40 4.26 -1.64 -17.78
C GLN A 40 4.30 -3.16 -17.97
N THR A 41 4.69 -3.91 -16.95
CA THR A 41 4.77 -5.38 -17.02
C THR A 41 3.50 -6.09 -16.59
N GLY A 42 2.55 -5.36 -15.99
CA GLY A 42 1.30 -5.92 -15.46
C GLY A 42 1.52 -6.87 -14.28
N LYS A 43 2.66 -6.76 -13.58
CA LYS A 43 3.05 -7.66 -12.49
C LYS A 43 3.00 -6.97 -11.14
N VAL A 44 2.52 -7.72 -10.16
CA VAL A 44 2.49 -7.30 -8.76
C VAL A 44 3.79 -7.73 -8.09
N LYS A 45 4.60 -6.76 -7.63
CA LYS A 45 5.83 -6.98 -6.85
C LYS A 45 5.46 -7.19 -5.37
N GLY A 46 6.18 -8.12 -4.72
CA GLY A 46 5.96 -8.48 -3.30
C GLY A 46 4.99 -9.65 -3.06
N HIS A 47 4.35 -10.18 -4.11
CA HIS A 47 3.56 -11.40 -4.01
C HIS A 47 4.44 -12.64 -4.25
N THR A 48 5.18 -13.07 -3.24
CA THR A 48 5.71 -14.45 -3.21
C THR A 48 4.58 -15.36 -2.74
N LEU A 49 3.94 -16.05 -3.69
CA LEU A 49 3.05 -17.16 -3.40
C LEU A 49 3.79 -18.12 -2.46
N THR A 50 3.41 -18.15 -1.18
CA THR A 50 3.89 -19.17 -0.26
C THR A 50 3.17 -20.46 -0.66
N PRO A 51 3.87 -21.50 -1.12
CA PRO A 51 3.21 -22.75 -1.52
C PRO A 51 2.50 -23.33 -0.28
N GLY A 52 1.17 -23.36 -0.29
CA GLY A 52 0.34 -23.89 0.82
C GLY A 52 -0.58 -22.88 1.50
N SER A 53 -0.46 -21.58 1.22
CA SER A 53 -1.43 -20.58 1.66
C SER A 53 -2.58 -20.52 0.65
N GLY A 54 -3.69 -21.24 0.94
CA GLY A 54 -4.97 -21.27 0.22
C GLY A 54 -5.03 -20.41 -1.03
N ASP A 55 -4.79 -21.06 -2.18
CA ASP A 55 -4.55 -20.48 -3.50
C ASP A 55 -5.55 -19.37 -3.88
N LEU A 56 -5.24 -18.12 -3.55
CA LEU A 56 -5.79 -16.98 -4.28
C LEU A 56 -5.30 -17.14 -5.72
N HIS A 57 -6.22 -17.26 -6.67
CA HIS A 57 -5.86 -17.27 -8.07
C HIS A 57 -5.05 -15.99 -8.35
N PRO A 58 -3.78 -16.11 -8.80
CA PRO A 58 -2.88 -14.96 -8.92
C PRO A 58 -3.47 -13.84 -9.79
N ASP A 59 -4.34 -14.21 -10.73
CA ASP A 59 -5.04 -13.30 -11.63
C ASP A 59 -5.95 -12.29 -10.91
N PHE A 60 -6.58 -12.61 -9.78
CA PHE A 60 -7.52 -11.66 -9.15
C PHE A 60 -6.81 -10.45 -8.55
N LEU A 61 -5.61 -10.65 -8.01
CA LEU A 61 -4.81 -9.55 -7.49
C LEU A 61 -4.36 -8.62 -8.63
N VAL A 62 -3.96 -9.19 -9.76
CA VAL A 62 -3.61 -8.44 -10.97
C VAL A 62 -4.84 -7.70 -11.53
N GLN A 63 -6.01 -8.32 -11.56
CA GLN A 63 -7.26 -7.68 -11.99
C GLN A 63 -7.64 -6.50 -11.07
N TRP A 64 -7.48 -6.64 -9.75
CA TRP A 64 -7.72 -5.53 -8.82
C TRP A 64 -6.80 -4.34 -9.12
N TRP A 65 -5.50 -4.61 -9.33
CA TRP A 65 -4.53 -3.57 -9.66
C TRP A 65 -4.78 -2.91 -11.00
N ASN A 66 -5.17 -3.68 -12.03
CA ASN A 66 -5.59 -3.15 -13.32
C ASN A 66 -6.79 -2.21 -13.20
N LEU A 67 -7.80 -2.59 -12.41
CA LEU A 67 -8.99 -1.75 -12.19
C LEU A 67 -8.62 -0.46 -11.44
N TYR A 68 -7.79 -0.57 -10.41
CA TYR A 68 -7.30 0.57 -9.66
C TYR A 68 -6.50 1.53 -10.56
N SER A 69 -5.55 1.00 -11.34
CA SER A 69 -4.67 1.84 -12.16
C SER A 69 -5.37 2.47 -13.35
N SER A 70 -6.35 1.80 -13.94
CA SER A 70 -7.10 2.32 -15.10
C SER A 70 -8.26 3.22 -14.72
N GLY A 71 -8.94 2.95 -13.60
CA GLY A 71 -10.19 3.64 -13.24
C GLY A 71 -10.05 4.59 -12.06
N VAL A 72 -9.29 4.21 -11.03
CA VAL A 72 -9.22 4.97 -9.77
C VAL A 72 -8.07 5.98 -9.81
N LEU A 73 -6.90 5.59 -10.32
CA LEU A 73 -5.74 6.48 -10.38
C LEU A 73 -5.96 7.76 -11.21
N PRO A 74 -6.54 7.69 -12.43
CA PRO A 74 -6.81 8.91 -13.18
C PRO A 74 -7.80 9.83 -12.44
N ALA A 75 -8.85 9.25 -11.86
CA ALA A 75 -9.84 10.01 -11.09
C ALA A 75 -9.24 10.66 -9.84
N LEU A 76 -8.32 9.99 -9.14
CA LEU A 76 -7.58 10.57 -8.01
C LEU A 76 -6.66 11.70 -8.47
N ARG A 77 -5.96 11.53 -9.59
CA ARG A 77 -5.09 12.57 -10.15
C ARG A 77 -5.88 13.83 -10.54
N ASP A 78 -7.06 13.64 -11.13
CA ASP A 78 -7.95 14.75 -11.50
C ASP A 78 -8.49 15.52 -10.29
N SER A 79 -8.73 14.84 -9.16
CA SER A 79 -9.35 15.43 -7.97
C SER A 79 -8.35 16.00 -6.96
N TYR A 80 -7.14 15.45 -6.86
CA TYR A 80 -6.10 15.87 -5.91
C TYR A 80 -4.90 16.57 -6.56
N GLY A 81 -4.87 16.68 -7.89
CA GLY A 81 -3.79 17.33 -8.63
C GLY A 81 -2.46 16.59 -8.51
N ASP A 82 -1.36 17.36 -8.46
CA ASP A 82 0.02 16.86 -8.42
C ASP A 82 0.49 16.47 -7.00
N ALA A 83 -0.45 16.30 -6.07
CA ALA A 83 -0.13 15.86 -4.71
C ALA A 83 0.49 14.46 -4.78
N LEU A 84 1.72 14.32 -4.27
CA LEU A 84 2.43 13.04 -4.19
C LEU A 84 1.71 12.11 -3.20
N PHE A 85 0.72 11.37 -3.68
CA PHE A 85 0.16 10.24 -2.96
C PHE A 85 0.89 8.97 -3.37
N CYS A 86 1.10 8.08 -2.41
CA CYS A 86 1.71 6.79 -2.67
C CYS A 86 0.70 5.91 -3.43
N SER A 87 0.73 6.02 -4.76
CA SER A 87 -0.13 5.28 -5.69
C SER A 87 0.11 3.76 -5.62
N GLY A 88 1.31 3.34 -5.19
CA GLY A 88 1.73 1.94 -5.23
C GLY A 88 2.00 1.41 -6.65
N CYS A 89 1.67 2.19 -7.70
CA CYS A 89 2.14 1.95 -9.06
C CYS A 89 3.56 2.47 -9.25
N THR A 90 4.45 1.63 -9.78
CA THR A 90 5.78 2.06 -10.21
C THR A 90 5.72 2.29 -11.71
N GLU A 91 5.63 3.54 -12.12
CA GLU A 91 5.86 3.94 -13.51
C GLU A 91 7.39 4.01 -13.73
N GLU A 92 7.94 3.19 -14.61
CA GLU A 92 9.29 3.38 -15.18
C GLU A 92 9.25 4.58 -16.15
N GLU A 93 8.82 5.73 -15.65
CA GLU A 93 8.99 7.01 -16.31
C GLU A 93 9.92 7.80 -15.38
N VAL A 94 11.16 7.93 -15.85
CA VAL A 94 12.19 8.76 -15.24
C VAL A 94 11.64 10.18 -15.11
N CYS A 95 11.14 10.56 -13.95
CA CYS A 95 11.47 11.88 -13.44
C CYS A 95 12.79 11.71 -12.70
N ASP A 96 13.87 12.02 -13.41
CA ASP A 96 15.14 12.44 -12.83
C ASP A 96 14.92 13.80 -12.15
N SER A 97 13.94 13.88 -11.25
CA SER A 97 13.86 14.94 -10.28
C SER A 97 14.85 14.55 -9.21
N VAL A 98 16.10 14.97 -9.46
CA VAL A 98 17.00 15.36 -8.40
C VAL A 98 16.16 16.22 -7.45
N VAL A 99 15.71 15.63 -6.35
CA VAL A 99 15.43 16.40 -5.14
C VAL A 99 16.78 16.96 -4.75
N GLU A 100 17.14 18.09 -5.36
CA GLU A 100 18.07 19.02 -4.76
C GLU A 100 17.44 19.29 -3.41
N ILE A 101 18.03 18.69 -2.37
CA ILE A 101 17.78 19.05 -0.99
C ILE A 101 18.33 20.47 -0.87
N ILE A 102 17.55 21.45 -1.34
CA ILE A 102 17.67 22.83 -0.93
C ILE A 102 17.32 22.76 0.54
N LEU A 103 18.36 22.66 1.36
CA LEU A 103 18.26 22.78 2.79
C LEU A 103 17.46 24.08 3.04
N PRO A 104 16.25 24.02 3.61
CA PRO A 104 15.53 25.23 3.90
C PRO A 104 16.39 26.05 4.88
N PRO A 105 16.45 27.39 4.72
CA PRO A 105 17.09 28.23 5.72
C PRO A 105 16.53 27.87 7.10
N PRO A 106 17.36 27.92 8.17
CA PRO A 106 16.93 27.52 9.50
C PRO A 106 15.60 28.19 9.83
N PRO A 107 14.57 27.44 10.28
CA PRO A 107 13.27 28.01 10.52
C PRO A 107 13.43 29.17 11.49
N PRO A 108 12.79 30.33 11.22
CA PRO A 108 12.75 31.41 12.18
C PRO A 108 12.24 30.82 13.50
N LYS A 109 12.95 31.09 14.60
CA LYS A 109 12.66 30.54 15.92
C LYS A 109 11.15 30.66 16.16
N ALA A 110 10.47 29.51 16.17
CA ALA A 110 9.03 29.47 16.31
C ALA A 110 8.63 30.29 17.55
N PRO A 111 7.57 31.12 17.47
CA PRO A 111 7.03 31.78 18.65
C PRO A 111 6.84 30.71 19.71
N GLN A 112 7.47 30.90 20.88
CA GLN A 112 7.35 29.98 22.01
C GLN A 112 5.95 30.14 22.58
N VAL A 113 4.96 29.58 21.89
CA VAL A 113 3.57 29.54 22.34
C VAL A 113 3.58 28.77 23.66
N SER A 114 2.85 29.29 24.66
CA SER A 114 2.77 28.63 25.95
C SER A 114 2.25 27.20 25.79
N SER A 115 2.68 26.29 26.67
CA SER A 115 2.21 24.88 26.61
C SER A 115 0.68 24.77 26.70
N GLU A 116 0.05 25.72 27.38
CA GLU A 116 -1.40 25.76 27.56
C GLU A 116 -2.13 26.22 26.28
N GLU A 117 -1.71 27.30 25.64
CA GLU A 117 -2.28 27.71 24.35
C GLU A 117 -2.04 26.66 23.27
N ARG A 118 -0.87 26.01 23.28
CA ARG A 118 -0.60 24.90 22.37
C ARG A 118 -1.60 23.77 22.60
N ARG A 119 -1.89 23.39 23.84
CA ARG A 119 -2.92 22.38 24.16
C ARG A 119 -4.31 22.80 23.65
N GLN A 120 -4.73 24.05 23.85
CA GLN A 120 -6.03 24.53 23.36
C GLN A 120 -6.14 24.44 21.83
N ARG A 121 -5.05 24.74 21.10
CA ARG A 121 -5.01 24.59 19.65
C ARG A 121 -5.14 23.12 19.22
N TRP A 122 -4.55 22.18 19.95
CA TRP A 122 -4.75 20.75 19.70
C TRP A 122 -6.19 20.33 19.91
N GLU A 123 -6.82 20.76 21.00
CA GLU A 123 -8.23 20.46 21.30
C GLU A 123 -9.19 21.06 20.26
N ALA A 124 -8.82 22.21 19.67
CA ALA A 124 -9.56 22.87 18.60
C ALA A 124 -9.24 22.35 17.19
N GLY A 125 -8.31 21.39 17.02
CA GLY A 125 -7.91 20.86 15.71
C GLY A 125 -6.98 21.77 14.89
N LEU A 126 -6.38 22.79 15.51
CA LEU A 126 -5.46 23.78 14.92
C LEU A 126 -3.99 23.54 15.31
N ALA A 127 -3.59 22.27 15.39
CA ALA A 127 -2.22 21.87 15.72
C ALA A 127 -1.23 22.30 14.63
N ASP A 128 -0.01 22.66 15.03
CA ASP A 128 1.02 23.15 14.11
C ASP A 128 1.85 22.01 13.52
N TYR A 129 1.26 21.28 12.57
CA TYR A 129 1.86 20.08 11.96
C TYR A 129 3.18 20.32 11.22
N MET A 130 3.50 21.57 10.85
CA MET A 130 4.74 21.92 10.15
C MET A 130 5.80 22.57 11.05
N GLY A 131 5.48 22.78 12.33
CA GLY A 131 6.37 23.46 13.27
C GLY A 131 6.50 22.70 14.59
N ALA A 132 5.97 23.29 15.67
CA ALA A 132 6.18 22.77 17.02
C ALA A 132 5.56 21.38 17.25
N ASP A 133 4.49 21.07 16.53
CA ASP A 133 3.71 19.84 16.59
C ASP A 133 3.98 18.90 15.40
N SER A 134 5.08 19.14 14.68
CA SER A 134 5.55 18.29 13.59
C SER A 134 5.91 16.88 14.06
N PHE A 135 5.83 15.93 13.12
CA PHE A 135 6.22 14.54 13.37
C PHE A 135 7.65 14.42 13.90
N GLU A 136 8.61 15.15 13.32
CA GLU A 136 10.01 15.16 13.77
C GLU A 136 10.15 15.63 15.22
N SER A 137 9.35 16.62 15.64
CA SER A 137 9.32 17.13 17.02
C SER A 137 8.80 16.07 17.99
N ILE A 138 7.74 15.36 17.60
CA ILE A 138 7.14 14.29 18.41
C ILE A 138 8.09 13.09 18.50
N GLN A 139 8.65 12.63 17.39
CA GLN A 139 9.59 11.51 17.35
C GLN A 139 10.82 11.80 18.22
N ARG A 140 11.42 12.98 18.08
CA ARG A 140 12.58 13.39 18.88
C ARG A 140 12.29 13.36 20.38
N LYS A 141 11.08 13.76 20.81
CA LYS A 141 10.69 13.64 22.22
C LYS A 141 10.61 12.17 22.64
N LEU A 142 9.95 11.32 21.85
CA LEU A 142 9.84 9.89 22.16
C LEU A 142 11.21 9.21 22.26
N ASP A 143 12.13 9.54 21.35
CA ASP A 143 13.51 9.02 21.35
C ASP A 143 14.30 9.46 22.60
N CYS A 144 14.00 10.64 23.15
CA CYS A 144 14.57 11.09 24.43
C CYS A 144 13.94 10.40 25.64
N PHE A 145 12.64 10.09 25.59
CA PHE A 145 11.93 9.46 26.70
C PHE A 145 12.12 7.94 26.78
N LEU A 146 12.33 7.26 25.66
CA LEU A 146 12.46 5.80 25.56
C LEU A 146 13.92 5.31 25.63
N LYS A 147 14.79 6.09 26.25
CA LYS A 147 16.23 5.83 26.33
C LYS A 147 16.63 5.16 27.63
#